data_AF-A0A3E0DRA3-F1
#
_entry.id   AF-A0A3E0DRA3-F1
#
_cell.length_a   1.000
_cell.length_b   1.000
_cell.length_c   1.000
_cell.angle_alpha   90.00
_cell.angle_beta   90.00
_cell.angle_gamma   90.00
#
_symmetry.space_group_name_H-M   'P 1'
#
loop_
_entity.id
_entity.type
_entity.pdbx_description
1 polymer ?
#
loop_
_entity_poly.entity_id
_entity_poly.type
_entity_poly.pdbx_seq_one_letter_code
_entity_poly.pdbx_strand_id
1 'polypeptide(L)'
;MLDAAHLKRSIETLQTALEEKDSQAILVFCEHNDDFIRTIEPSGNAQIDAQIKHFIVLHRQAIAFIQSLHDTMQEQLFQSTKTRKGVSQYKGVKYAK
;
A
#
# COMPACT_ATOMS: atom_id res chain seq x y z
N MET A 1 -15.92 21.97 7.36
CA MET A 1 -16.69 21.08 8.26
C MET A 1 -16.47 19.68 7.74
N LEU A 2 -15.96 18.76 8.57
CA LEU A 2 -15.68 17.38 8.14
C LEU A 2 -16.99 16.72 7.69
N ASP A 3 -17.06 16.25 6.45
CA ASP A 3 -18.23 15.52 5.96
C ASP A 3 -18.18 14.09 6.48
N ALA A 4 -19.03 13.78 7.47
CA ALA A 4 -19.11 12.47 8.08
C ALA A 4 -19.53 11.38 7.07
N ALA A 5 -20.29 11.72 6.03
CA ALA A 5 -20.65 10.78 4.98
C ALA A 5 -19.44 10.44 4.11
N HIS A 6 -18.62 11.45 3.80
CA HIS A 6 -17.36 11.25 3.09
C HIS A 6 -16.39 10.39 3.92
N LEU A 7 -16.20 10.68 5.21
CA LEU A 7 -15.35 9.87 6.09
C LEU A 7 -15.79 8.40 6.14
N LYS A 8 -17.10 8.16 6.30
CA LYS A 8 -17.64 6.80 6.34
C LYS A 8 -17.38 6.05 5.03
N ARG A 9 -17.64 6.69 3.88
CA ARG A 9 -17.38 6.10 2.56
C ARG A 9 -15.90 5.81 2.36
N SER A 10 -15.02 6.70 2.81
CA SER A 10 -13.57 6.54 2.74
C SER A 10 -13.08 5.36 3.59
N ILE A 11 -13.66 5.16 4.78
CA ILE A 11 -13.41 3.97 5.62
C ILE A 11 -13.83 2.70 4.88
N GLU A 12 -15.07 2.63 4.40
CA GLU A 12 -15.60 1.44 3.71
C GLU A 12 -14.76 1.09 2.48
N THR A 13 -14.45 2.10 1.66
CA THR A 13 -13.65 1.91 0.43
C THR A 13 -12.26 1.38 0.75
N LEU A 14 -11.56 1.99 1.72
CA LEU A 14 -10.21 1.59 2.08
C LEU A 14 -10.18 0.23 2.77
N GLN A 15 -11.20 -0.09 3.57
CA GLN A 15 -11.33 -1.39 4.21
C GLN A 15 -11.54 -2.50 3.18
N THR A 16 -12.46 -2.33 2.23
CA THR A 16 -12.67 -3.32 1.16
C THR A 16 -11.39 -3.53 0.34
N ALA A 17 -10.68 -2.46 -0.04
CA ALA A 17 -9.44 -2.58 -0.79
C ALA A 17 -8.34 -3.33 -0.01
N LEU A 18 -8.28 -3.14 1.31
CA LEU A 18 -7.38 -3.88 2.19
C LEU A 18 -7.75 -5.37 2.32
N GLU A 19 -9.05 -5.68 2.46
CA GLU A 19 -9.55 -7.05 2.55
C GLU A 19 -9.30 -7.83 1.27
N GLU A 20 -9.52 -7.20 0.11
CA GLU A 20 -9.26 -7.77 -1.21
C GLU A 20 -7.76 -7.77 -1.57
N LYS A 21 -6.91 -7.12 -0.74
CA LYS A 21 -5.48 -6.92 -0.99
C LYS A 21 -5.20 -6.26 -2.33
N ASP A 22 -6.10 -5.40 -2.79
CA ASP A 22 -5.97 -4.67 -4.05
C ASP A 22 -5.04 -3.47 -3.86
N SER A 23 -3.75 -3.70 -4.12
CA SER A 23 -2.73 -2.66 -4.04
C SER A 23 -2.98 -1.46 -4.97
N GLN A 24 -3.62 -1.68 -6.13
CA GLN A 24 -3.88 -0.60 -7.08
C GLN A 24 -5.02 0.27 -6.57
N ALA A 25 -6.11 -0.33 -6.07
CA ALA A 25 -7.20 0.40 -5.46
C ALA A 25 -6.73 1.23 -4.25
N ILE A 26 -5.82 0.69 -3.43
CA ILE A 26 -5.22 1.41 -2.30
C ILE A 26 -4.42 2.63 -2.76
N LEU A 27 -3.56 2.48 -3.77
CA LEU A 27 -2.75 3.60 -4.30
C LEU A 27 -3.63 4.69 -4.90
N VAL A 28 -4.60 4.30 -5.74
CA VAL A 28 -5.57 5.22 -6.34
C VAL A 28 -6.37 5.95 -5.26
N PHE A 29 -6.82 5.24 -4.22
CA PHE A 29 -7.52 5.85 -3.10
C PHE A 29 -6.66 6.93 -2.41
N CYS A 30 -5.40 6.61 -2.11
CA CYS A 30 -4.49 7.55 -1.45
C CYS A 30 -4.21 8.78 -2.31
N GLU A 31 -4.02 8.64 -3.62
CA GLU A 31 -3.82 9.79 -4.53
C GLU A 31 -5.05 10.70 -4.58
N HIS A 32 -6.25 10.13 -4.72
CA HIS A 32 -7.48 10.91 -4.86
C HIS A 32 -7.91 11.59 -3.56
N ASN A 33 -7.47 11.07 -2.42
CA ASN A 33 -7.88 11.55 -1.10
C ASN A 33 -6.72 12.15 -0.29
N ASP A 34 -5.57 12.46 -0.91
CA ASP A 34 -4.38 12.98 -0.23
C ASP A 34 -4.68 14.27 0.56
N ASP A 35 -5.39 15.21 -0.07
CA ASP A 35 -5.80 16.46 0.59
C ASP A 35 -6.73 16.20 1.79
N PHE A 36 -7.68 15.26 1.63
CA PHE A 36 -8.57 14.87 2.73
C PHE A 36 -7.77 14.24 3.87
N ILE A 37 -6.89 13.28 3.57
CA ILE A 37 -6.06 12.58 4.57
C ILE A 37 -5.22 13.57 5.38
N ARG A 38 -4.65 14.59 4.73
CA ARG A 38 -3.80 15.61 5.38
C ARG A 38 -4.58 16.63 6.20
N THR A 39 -5.86 16.81 5.92
CA THR A 39 -6.72 17.82 6.57
C THR A 39 -7.64 17.23 7.64
N ILE A 40 -7.56 15.93 7.91
CA ILE A 40 -8.30 15.30 9.00
C ILE A 40 -7.79 15.82 10.35
N GLU A 41 -8.71 16.44 11.09
CA GLU A 41 -8.50 16.93 12.45
C GLU A 41 -9.59 16.41 13.39
N PRO A 42 -9.33 16.32 14.70
CA PRO A 42 -10.35 15.98 15.68
C PRO A 42 -11.55 16.91 15.58
N SER A 43 -12.74 16.33 15.48
CA SER A 43 -14.00 17.07 15.31
C SER A 43 -14.58 17.59 16.64
N GLY A 44 -14.14 17.03 17.77
CA GLY A 44 -14.71 17.28 19.09
C GLY A 44 -16.01 16.50 19.36
N ASN A 45 -16.52 15.76 18.36
CA ASN A 45 -17.61 14.82 18.51
C ASN A 45 -17.05 13.40 18.69
N ALA A 46 -17.34 12.77 19.83
CA ALA A 46 -16.79 11.46 20.18
C ALA A 46 -17.07 10.36 19.14
N GLN A 47 -18.23 10.40 18.47
CA GLN A 47 -18.59 9.41 17.45
C GLN A 47 -17.78 9.60 16.17
N ILE A 48 -17.64 10.84 15.70
CA ILE A 48 -16.86 11.18 14.51
C ILE A 48 -15.37 10.93 14.79
N ASP A 49 -14.88 11.28 15.98
CA ASP A 49 -13.49 11.05 16.38
C ASP A 49 -13.15 9.55 16.47
N ALA A 50 -14.10 8.70 16.84
CA ALA A 50 -13.93 7.25 16.77
C ALA A 50 -13.78 6.77 15.31
N GLN A 51 -14.56 7.32 14.38
CA GLN A 51 -14.43 7.02 12.95
C GLN A 51 -13.10 7.51 12.39
N ILE A 52 -12.67 8.72 12.75
CA ILE A 52 -11.36 9.27 12.36
C ILE A 52 -10.23 8.34 12.85
N LYS A 53 -10.28 7.92 14.12
CA LYS A 53 -9.28 6.97 14.66
C LYS A 53 -9.27 5.66 13.87
N HIS A 54 -10.45 5.14 13.54
CA HIS A 54 -10.56 3.92 12.76
C HIS A 54 -9.96 4.09 11.35
N PHE A 55 -10.28 5.20 10.68
CA PHE A 55 -9.70 5.55 9.38
C PHE A 55 -8.16 5.64 9.44
N ILE A 56 -7.61 6.29 10.47
CA ILE A 56 -6.15 6.40 10.65
C ILE A 56 -5.51 5.02 10.79
N VAL A 57 -6.14 4.09 11.51
CA VAL A 57 -5.64 2.71 11.66
C VAL A 57 -5.64 1.99 10.31
N LEU A 58 -6.73 2.06 9.55
CA LEU A 58 -6.82 1.45 8.21
C LEU A 58 -5.76 2.04 7.27
N HIS A 59 -5.59 3.36 7.28
CA HIS A 59 -4.59 4.02 6.44
C HIS A 59 -3.15 3.57 6.77
N ARG A 60 -2.83 3.38 8.05
CA ARG A 60 -1.53 2.82 8.46
C ARG A 60 -1.34 1.37 8.01
N GLN A 61 -2.39 0.56 8.07
CA GLN A 61 -2.35 -0.82 7.56
C GLN A 61 -2.11 -0.84 6.06
N ALA A 62 -2.76 0.05 5.31
CA ALA A 62 -2.55 0.21 3.87
C ALA A 62 -1.10 0.59 3.54
N ILE A 63 -0.51 1.55 4.27
CA ILE A 63 0.91 1.91 4.11
C ILE A 63 1.81 0.69 4.36
N ALA A 64 1.59 -0.03 5.46
CA ALA A 64 2.39 -1.21 5.80
C ALA A 64 2.27 -2.32 4.74
N PHE A 65 1.07 -2.53 4.20
CA PHE A 65 0.83 -3.47 3.12
C PHE A 65 1.62 -3.11 1.86
N ILE A 66 1.53 -1.86 1.40
CA ILE A 66 2.25 -1.38 0.22
C ILE A 66 3.77 -1.46 0.42
N GLN A 67 4.27 -1.12 1.62
CA GLN A 67 5.68 -1.30 1.96
C GLN A 67 6.12 -2.77 1.87
N SER A 68 5.32 -3.70 2.41
CA SER A 68 5.64 -5.13 2.32
C SER A 68 5.65 -5.65 0.88
N LEU A 69 4.77 -5.13 0.02
CA LEU A 69 4.75 -5.47 -1.40
C LEU A 69 6.01 -4.97 -2.09
N HIS A 70 6.42 -3.73 -1.80
CA HIS A 70 7.66 -3.17 -2.33
C HIS A 70 8.88 -4.01 -1.93
N ASP A 71 9.01 -4.38 -0.66
CA ASP A 71 10.11 -5.23 -0.17
C ASP A 71 10.11 -6.61 -0.86
N THR A 72 8.93 -7.21 -1.01
CA THR A 72 8.76 -8.49 -1.72
C THR A 72 9.18 -8.39 -3.19
N MET A 73 8.75 -7.33 -3.89
CA MET A 73 9.11 -7.09 -5.29
C MET A 73 10.62 -6.85 -5.46
N GLN A 74 11.23 -6.08 -4.54
CA GLN A 74 12.67 -5.82 -4.54
C GLN A 74 13.47 -7.13 -4.35
N GLU A 75 13.04 -7.99 -3.43
CA GLU A 75 13.66 -9.30 -3.23
C GLU A 75 13.54 -10.18 -4.49
N GLN A 76 12.36 -10.25 -5.11
CA GLN A 76 12.16 -11.01 -6.35
C GLN A 76 13.05 -10.52 -7.49
N LEU A 77 13.20 -9.20 -7.66
CA LEU A 77 14.09 -8.61 -8.66
C LEU A 77 15.56 -8.98 -8.39
N PHE A 78 15.98 -8.96 -7.12
CA PHE A 78 17.32 -9.38 -6.74
C PHE A 78 17.58 -10.86 -7.06
N GLN A 79 16.64 -11.76 -6.72
CA GLN A 79 16.76 -13.18 -7.02
C GLN A 79 16.77 -13.47 -8.53
N SER A 80 15.91 -12.79 -9.30
CA SER A 80 15.89 -12.88 -10.77
C SER A 80 17.23 -12.44 -11.38
N THR A 81 17.80 -11.34 -10.88
CA THR A 81 19.09 -10.82 -11.35
C THR A 81 20.26 -11.74 -10.98
N LYS A 82 20.26 -12.31 -9.76
CA LYS A 82 21.24 -13.29 -9.31
C LYS A 82 21.20 -14.56 -10.16
N THR A 83 20.00 -15.07 -10.44
CA THR A 83 19.78 -16.23 -11.31
C THR A 83 20.29 -15.95 -12.74
N ARG A 84 20.01 -14.75 -13.28
CA ARG A 84 20.48 -14.35 -14.61
C ARG A 84 22.01 -14.26 -14.70
N LYS A 85 22.70 -13.78 -13.65
CA LYS A 85 24.18 -13.77 -13.60
C LYS A 85 24.76 -15.19 -13.50
N GLY A 86 24.15 -16.07 -12.71
CA GLY A 86 24.55 -17.49 -12.62
C GLY A 86 24.38 -18.25 -13.94
N VAL A 87 23.27 -18.01 -14.66
CA VAL A 87 23.03 -18.60 -15.99
C VAL A 87 23.97 -18.01 -17.06
N SER A 88 24.30 -16.72 -16.98
CA SER A 88 25.28 -16.09 -17.89
C SER A 88 26.69 -16.65 -17.71
N GLN A 89 27.10 -17.00 -16.48
CA GLN A 89 28.37 -17.68 -16.24
C GLN A 89 28.37 -19.11 -16.79
N TYR A 90 27.24 -19.82 -16.72
CA TYR A 90 27.13 -21.20 -17.22
C TYR A 90 27.12 -21.33 -18.75
N LYS A 91 26.73 -20.28 -19.50
CA LYS A 91 26.82 -20.27 -20.97
C LYS A 91 28.24 -20.01 -21.52
N GLY A 92 29.20 -19.63 -20.68
CA GLY A 92 30.58 -19.34 -21.08
C GLY A 92 31.56 -20.53 -21.01
N VAL A 93 31.19 -21.66 -20.40
CA VAL A 93 32.16 -22.74 -20.06
C VAL A 93 31.98 -24.00 -20.93
N LYS A 94 31.76 -23.85 -22.23
CA LYS A 94 31.77 -25.01 -23.17
C LYS A 94 32.70 -24.88 -24.38
N TYR A 95 33.55 -23.86 -24.45
CA TYR A 95 34.55 -23.71 -25.53
C TYR A 95 35.89 -23.13 -25.05
N ALA A 96 36.33 -23.42 -23.83
CA ALA A 96 37.75 -23.28 -23.48
C ALA A 96 38.45 -24.60 -23.85
N LYS A 97 39.40 -24.51 -24.78
CA LYS A 97 40.15 -25.59 -25.41
C LYS A 97 40.88 -26.50 -24.43
#